data_AF-A0A165TLT7-F1
#
_entry.id   AF-A0A165TLT7-F1
#
_cell.length_a   1.000
_cell.length_b   1.000
_cell.length_c   1.000
_cell.angle_alpha   90.00
_cell.angle_beta   90.00
_cell.angle_gamma   90.00
#
_symmetry.space_group_name_H-M   'P 1'
#
loop_
_entity.id
_entity.type
_entity.pdbx_description
1 polymer ?
#
loop_
_entity_poly.entity_id
_entity_poly.type
_entity_poly.pdbx_seq_one_letter_code
_entity_poly.pdbx_strand_id
1 'polypeptide(L)'
;MQAIDHTVIIPRDIQSGQPAGQRVHTPFKFTCSMNKSIPLLYNALVSGEMLPKCEVKWYRTNSSGKQEHFFSTSFEDALVTNIECGLPHCQDPKNADFTQLITIELSYRKIMWEHTVSGTSGADDWRAPAA
;
A
#
# COMPACT_ATOMS: atom_id res chain seq x y z
N MET A 1 -8.57 2.44 6.22
CA MET A 1 -7.59 1.34 6.17
C MET A 1 -7.16 1.04 7.58
N GLN A 2 -7.02 -0.23 7.92
CA GLN A 2 -6.69 -0.71 9.27
C GLN A 2 -5.23 -1.17 9.38
N ALA A 3 -4.66 -1.70 8.29
CA ALA A 3 -3.25 -2.08 8.23
C ALA A 3 -2.69 -1.77 6.84
N ILE A 4 -1.40 -1.44 6.77
CA ILE A 4 -0.64 -1.22 5.53
C ILE A 4 0.70 -1.92 5.69
N ASP A 5 1.12 -2.65 4.66
CA ASP A 5 2.43 -3.27 4.55
C ASP A 5 3.00 -3.00 3.16
N HIS A 6 4.23 -2.51 3.10
CA HIS A 6 4.88 -2.20 1.83
C HIS A 6 6.40 -2.23 1.97
N THR A 7 7.06 -2.94 1.04
CA THR A 7 8.51 -3.11 1.04
C THR A 7 9.10 -2.77 -0.32
N VAL A 8 10.24 -2.08 -0.32
CA VAL A 8 11.09 -1.86 -1.50
C VAL A 8 12.50 -2.33 -1.14
N ILE A 9 13.06 -3.25 -1.92
CA ILE A 9 14.32 -3.92 -1.61
C ILE A 9 15.32 -3.65 -2.72
N ILE A 10 16.54 -3.27 -2.37
CA ILE A 10 17.67 -3.29 -3.32
C ILE A 10 18.46 -4.57 -3.04
N PRO A 11 18.54 -5.52 -3.99
CA PRO A 11 19.37 -6.72 -3.82
C PRO A 11 20.83 -6.31 -3.55
N ARG A 12 21.45 -6.93 -2.56
CA ARG A 12 22.84 -6.67 -2.17
C ARG A 12 23.68 -7.92 -2.33
N ASP A 13 24.93 -7.73 -2.74
CA ASP A 13 25.91 -8.81 -2.69
C ASP A 13 26.22 -9.15 -1.22
N ILE A 14 26.21 -10.45 -0.91
CA ILE A 14 26.31 -10.97 0.46
C ILE A 14 27.72 -10.76 1.02
N GLN A 15 28.74 -10.72 0.17
CA GLN A 15 30.14 -10.57 0.60
C GLN A 15 30.54 -9.10 0.78
N SER A 16 30.07 -8.20 -0.08
CA SER A 16 30.46 -6.78 -0.06
C SER A 16 29.41 -5.83 0.51
N GLY A 17 28.14 -6.24 0.58
CA GLY A 17 27.01 -5.39 0.97
C GLY A 17 26.65 -4.33 -0.09
N GLN A 18 27.32 -4.31 -1.24
CA GLN A 18 27.07 -3.36 -2.32
C GLN A 18 25.78 -3.72 -3.09
N PRO A 19 25.06 -2.73 -3.66
CA PRO A 19 23.94 -2.98 -4.55
C PRO A 19 24.34 -3.87 -5.73
N ALA A 20 23.71 -5.03 -5.86
CA ALA A 20 24.01 -6.02 -6.89
C ALA A 20 22.94 -6.10 -7.99
N GLY A 21 21.86 -5.33 -7.87
CA GLY A 21 20.75 -5.32 -8.82
C GLY A 21 19.85 -4.12 -8.68
N GLN A 22 18.87 -4.03 -9.58
CA GLN A 22 17.84 -3.00 -9.51
C GLN A 22 16.93 -3.24 -8.30
N ARG A 23 16.38 -2.14 -7.76
CA ARG A 23 15.34 -2.21 -6.74
C ARG A 23 14.16 -3.08 -7.19
N VAL A 24 13.62 -3.84 -6.24
CA VAL A 24 12.47 -4.73 -6.37
C VAL A 24 11.37 -4.17 -5.49
N HIS A 25 10.26 -3.79 -6.11
CA HIS A 25 9.06 -3.37 -5.39
C HIS A 25 8.23 -4.60 -5.09
N THR A 26 7.94 -4.84 -3.81
CA THR A 26 6.89 -5.79 -3.45
C THR A 26 5.52 -5.11 -3.57
N PRO A 27 4.43 -5.88 -3.74
CA PRO A 27 3.10 -5.30 -3.76
C PRO A 27 2.83 -4.44 -2.53
N PHE A 28 2.11 -3.35 -2.72
CA PHE A 28 1.57 -2.56 -1.63
C PHE A 28 0.33 -3.27 -1.08
N LYS A 29 0.34 -3.62 0.21
CA LYS A 29 -0.76 -4.33 0.85
C LYS A 29 -1.50 -3.38 1.78
N PHE A 30 -2.82 -3.39 1.72
CA PHE A 30 -3.64 -2.70 2.72
C PHE A 30 -4.82 -3.56 3.14
N THR A 31 -5.21 -3.42 4.39
CA THR A 31 -6.36 -4.12 4.97
C THR A 31 -7.50 -3.14 5.25
N CYS A 32 -8.71 -3.52 4.88
CA CYS A 32 -9.92 -2.78 5.19
C CYS A 32 -11.07 -3.74 5.55
N SER A 33 -12.13 -3.19 6.12
CA SER A 33 -13.36 -3.95 6.34
C SER A 33 -14.14 -4.13 5.05
N MET A 34 -14.99 -5.16 5.00
CA MET A 34 -15.94 -5.35 3.91
C MET A 34 -16.79 -4.10 3.70
N ASN A 35 -16.76 -3.53 2.50
CA ASN A 35 -17.44 -2.28 2.18
C ASN A 35 -17.86 -2.24 0.70
N LYS A 36 -18.52 -1.16 0.28
CA LYS A 36 -19.10 -1.02 -1.08
C LYS A 36 -18.09 -1.13 -2.23
N SER A 37 -16.80 -0.87 -2.01
CA SER A 37 -15.80 -0.94 -3.07
C SER A 37 -15.25 -2.35 -3.29
N ILE A 38 -15.48 -3.30 -2.37
CA ILE A 38 -14.89 -4.63 -2.46
C ILE A 38 -15.33 -5.38 -3.74
N PRO A 39 -16.62 -5.41 -4.13
CA PRO A 39 -17.02 -6.02 -5.40
C PRO A 39 -16.36 -5.36 -6.62
N LEU A 40 -16.15 -4.04 -6.58
CA LEU A 40 -15.48 -3.31 -7.66
C LEU A 40 -13.99 -3.67 -7.73
N LEU A 41 -13.34 -3.86 -6.59
CA LEU A 41 -11.95 -4.29 -6.53
C LEU A 41 -11.78 -5.74 -7.02
N TYR A 42 -12.75 -6.63 -6.75
CA TYR A 42 -12.76 -7.96 -7.36
C TYR A 42 -12.94 -7.91 -8.87
N ASN A 43 -13.79 -7.03 -9.39
CA ASN A 43 -13.92 -6.82 -10.83
C ASN A 43 -12.59 -6.35 -11.43
N ALA A 44 -11.93 -5.38 -10.81
CA ALA A 44 -10.63 -4.88 -11.25
C ALA A 44 -9.54 -5.97 -11.21
N LEU A 45 -9.55 -6.82 -10.18
CA LEU A 45 -8.64 -7.97 -10.07
C LEU A 45 -8.85 -8.97 -11.22
N VAL A 46 -10.10 -9.38 -11.48
CA VAL A 46 -10.41 -10.41 -12.48
C VAL A 46 -10.23 -9.90 -13.92
N SER A 47 -10.51 -8.62 -14.16
CA SER A 47 -10.35 -8.01 -15.49
C SER A 47 -8.93 -7.53 -15.78
N GLY A 48 -8.07 -7.43 -14.77
CA GLY A 48 -6.78 -6.75 -14.89
C GLY A 48 -6.92 -5.25 -15.16
N GLU A 49 -7.97 -4.62 -14.62
CA GLU A 49 -8.21 -3.19 -14.78
C GLU A 49 -7.10 -2.37 -14.13
N MET A 50 -6.49 -1.49 -14.92
CA MET A 50 -5.48 -0.56 -14.46
C MET A 50 -6.12 0.64 -13.77
N LEU A 51 -5.77 0.82 -12.49
CA LEU A 51 -6.18 1.96 -11.68
C LEU A 51 -5.22 3.12 -11.96
N PRO A 52 -5.65 4.19 -12.67
CA PRO A 52 -4.74 5.24 -13.13
C PRO A 52 -4.12 6.02 -11.96
N LYS A 53 -4.86 6.16 -10.85
CA LYS A 53 -4.40 6.84 -9.65
C LYS A 53 -4.93 6.14 -8.41
N CYS A 54 -4.03 5.75 -7.51
CA CYS A 54 -4.37 5.38 -6.13
C CYS A 54 -3.65 6.32 -5.17
N GLU A 55 -4.32 6.75 -4.11
CA GLU A 55 -3.75 7.71 -3.15
C GLU A 55 -4.10 7.29 -1.73
N VAL A 56 -3.08 7.15 -0.90
CA VAL A 56 -3.15 6.83 0.51
C VAL A 56 -2.75 8.08 1.29
N LYS A 57 -3.67 8.56 2.12
CA LYS A 57 -3.46 9.72 2.99
C LYS A 57 -3.27 9.25 4.43
N TRP A 58 -2.18 9.67 5.03
CA TRP A 58 -1.80 9.32 6.39
C TRP A 58 -2.15 10.46 7.33
N TYR A 59 -2.85 10.13 8.39
CA TYR A 59 -3.34 11.08 9.38
C TYR A 59 -2.68 10.84 10.72
N ARG A 60 -2.43 11.92 11.45
CA ARG A 60 -2.00 11.90 12.85
C ARG A 60 -2.69 13.01 13.63
N THR A 61 -2.70 12.89 14.95
CA THR A 61 -3.17 13.96 15.84
C THR A 61 -2.07 15.01 15.99
N ASN A 62 -2.39 16.28 15.74
CA ASN A 62 -1.46 17.39 15.90
C ASN A 62 -1.44 17.95 17.33
N SER A 63 -0.58 18.94 17.59
CA SER A 63 -0.45 19.59 18.91
C SER A 63 -1.74 20.26 19.40
N SER A 64 -2.64 20.62 18.48
CA SER A 64 -3.96 21.21 18.77
C SER A 64 -5.05 20.15 18.96
N GLY A 65 -4.71 18.86 18.99
CA GLY A 65 -5.66 17.76 19.14
C GLY A 65 -6.53 17.47 17.90
N LYS A 66 -6.22 18.07 16.75
CA LYS A 66 -6.96 17.85 15.49
C LYS A 66 -6.25 16.82 14.62
N GLN A 67 -7.02 16.08 13.83
CA GLN A 67 -6.46 15.22 12.80
C GLN A 67 -5.84 16.07 11.69
N GLU A 68 -4.56 15.84 11.41
CA GLU A 68 -3.84 16.47 10.30
C GLU A 68 -3.34 15.42 9.32
N HIS A 69 -3.42 15.75 8.03
CA HIS A 69 -2.84 14.98 6.95
C HIS A 69 -1.36 15.34 6.83
N PHE A 70 -0.45 14.41 7.16
CA PHE A 70 0.98 14.69 7.24
C PHE A 70 1.82 14.01 6.15
N PHE A 71 1.30 12.95 5.53
CA PHE A 71 2.01 12.18 4.53
C PHE A 71 1.05 11.60 3.50
N SER A 72 1.48 11.56 2.25
CA SER A 72 0.78 10.95 1.11
C SER A 72 1.66 9.88 0.47
N THR A 73 1.05 8.75 0.12
CA THR A 73 1.64 7.76 -0.78
C THR A 73 0.71 7.61 -1.98
N SER A 74 1.22 7.91 -3.17
CA SER A 74 0.43 7.84 -4.40
C SER A 74 1.05 6.87 -5.39
N PHE A 75 0.18 6.20 -6.14
CA PHE A 75 0.54 5.20 -7.13
C PHE A 75 -0.08 5.61 -8.47
N GLU A 76 0.69 5.48 -9.54
CA GLU A 76 0.20 5.60 -10.91
C GLU A 76 0.17 4.22 -11.57
N ASP A 77 -0.88 3.98 -12.35
CA ASP A 77 -1.11 2.74 -13.10
C ASP A 77 -0.96 1.51 -12.21
N ALA A 78 -1.76 1.47 -11.13
CA ALA A 78 -1.78 0.36 -10.20
C ALA A 78 -2.68 -0.78 -10.70
N LEU A 79 -2.33 -2.01 -10.37
CA LEU A 79 -3.10 -3.21 -10.67
C LEU A 79 -3.35 -3.98 -9.38
N VAL A 80 -4.58 -4.41 -9.17
CA VAL A 80 -4.91 -5.31 -8.07
C VAL A 80 -4.36 -6.70 -8.42
N THR A 81 -3.44 -7.22 -7.60
CA THR A 81 -2.78 -8.51 -7.86
C THR A 81 -3.34 -9.64 -7.00
N ASN A 82 -3.88 -9.31 -5.83
CA ASN A 82 -4.45 -10.28 -4.91
C ASN A 82 -5.49 -9.61 -4.00
N ILE A 83 -6.52 -10.37 -3.62
CA ILE A 83 -7.46 -10.00 -2.57
C ILE A 83 -7.67 -11.22 -1.66
N GLU A 84 -7.28 -11.09 -0.40
CA GLU A 84 -7.51 -12.07 0.66
C GLU A 84 -8.68 -11.61 1.52
N CYS A 85 -9.72 -12.44 1.65
CA CYS A 85 -10.90 -12.15 2.45
C CYS A 85 -10.95 -13.09 3.66
N GLY A 86 -10.65 -12.56 4.85
CA GLY A 86 -10.70 -13.29 6.10
C GLY A 86 -11.86 -12.84 7.01
N LEU A 87 -12.54 -13.80 7.62
CA LEU A 87 -13.39 -13.56 8.78
C LEU A 87 -12.82 -14.38 9.95
N PRO A 88 -12.33 -13.74 11.02
CA PRO A 88 -11.81 -14.45 12.18
C PRO A 88 -12.84 -15.39 12.81
N HIS A 89 -12.37 -16.44 13.49
CA HIS A 89 -13.25 -17.44 14.09
C HIS A 89 -14.09 -16.84 15.23
N CYS A 90 -15.41 -16.93 15.13
CA CYS A 90 -16.34 -16.26 16.06
C CYS A 90 -16.32 -16.82 17.48
N GLN A 91 -15.81 -18.03 17.70
CA GLN A 91 -15.69 -18.62 19.04
C GLN A 91 -14.39 -18.24 19.74
N ASP A 92 -13.41 -17.64 19.05
CA ASP A 92 -12.18 -17.20 19.71
C ASP A 92 -12.40 -15.81 20.33
N PRO A 93 -12.40 -15.68 21.67
CA PRO A 93 -12.66 -14.40 22.33
C PRO A 93 -11.62 -13.33 22.00
N LYS A 94 -10.41 -13.73 21.58
CA LYS A 94 -9.36 -12.79 21.16
C LYS A 94 -9.73 -12.02 19.89
N ASN A 95 -10.68 -12.54 19.12
CA ASN A 95 -11.12 -11.95 17.87
C ASN A 95 -12.43 -11.15 17.99
N ALA A 96 -12.95 -10.97 19.22
CA ALA A 96 -14.25 -10.33 19.45
C ALA A 96 -14.36 -8.90 18.89
N ASP A 97 -13.25 -8.16 18.86
CA ASP A 97 -13.20 -6.79 18.36
C ASP A 97 -13.00 -6.69 16.84
N PHE A 98 -12.69 -7.81 16.18
CA PHE A 98 -12.45 -7.83 14.74
C PHE A 98 -13.73 -8.11 13.94
N THR A 99 -13.77 -7.53 12.74
CA THR A 99 -14.79 -7.80 11.73
C THR A 99 -14.18 -8.57 10.56
N GLN A 100 -14.78 -8.50 9.37
CA GLN A 100 -14.14 -8.98 8.15
C GLN A 100 -12.88 -8.17 7.88
N LEU A 101 -11.78 -8.85 7.58
CA LEU A 101 -10.52 -8.26 7.21
C LEU A 101 -10.25 -8.63 5.75
N ILE A 102 -10.27 -7.61 4.87
CA ILE A 102 -9.99 -7.76 3.45
C ILE A 102 -8.63 -7.14 3.17
N THR A 103 -7.64 -7.99 2.86
CA THR A 103 -6.30 -7.57 2.50
C THR A 103 -6.17 -7.53 0.98
N ILE A 104 -5.87 -6.36 0.44
CA ILE A 104 -5.73 -6.10 -1.00
C ILE A 104 -4.28 -5.79 -1.31
N GLU A 105 -3.76 -6.41 -2.36
CA GLU A 105 -2.41 -6.17 -2.87
C GLU A 105 -2.46 -5.40 -4.18
N LEU A 106 -1.64 -4.36 -4.29
CA LEU A 106 -1.47 -3.54 -5.48
C LEU A 106 -0.04 -3.66 -5.99
N SER A 107 0.13 -4.05 -7.25
CA SER A 107 1.33 -3.69 -8.01
C SER A 107 1.11 -2.33 -8.68
N TYR A 108 2.18 -1.66 -9.07
CA TYR A 108 2.10 -0.30 -9.62
C TYR A 108 3.31 0.00 -10.50
N ARG A 109 3.15 0.96 -11.41
CA ARG A 109 4.26 1.42 -12.27
C ARG A 109 5.13 2.45 -11.57
N LYS A 110 4.50 3.45 -10.96
CA LYS A 110 5.18 4.57 -10.31
C LYS A 110 4.59 4.80 -8.93
N ILE A 111 5.46 5.12 -7.99
CA ILE A 111 5.10 5.48 -6.62
C ILE A 111 5.69 6.84 -6.27
N MET A 112 4.96 7.64 -5.51
CA MET A 112 5.44 8.90 -4.95
C MET A 112 5.10 8.96 -3.47
N TRP A 113 6.08 9.41 -2.69
CA TRP A 113 5.97 9.66 -1.27
C TRP A 113 6.12 11.15 -1.03
N GLU A 114 5.24 11.73 -0.23
CA GLU A 114 5.27 13.16 0.06
C GLU A 114 4.95 13.38 1.54
N HIS A 115 5.85 14.03 2.26
CA HIS A 115 5.59 14.51 3.61
C HIS A 115 5.10 15.95 3.54
N THR A 116 3.78 16.13 3.46
CA THR A 116 3.12 17.42 3.21
C THR A 116 3.48 18.49 4.23
N VAL A 117 3.69 18.11 5.49
CA VAL A 117 4.03 19.07 6.57
C VAL A 117 5.49 19.52 6.53
N SER A 118 6.38 18.73 5.92
CA SER A 118 7.83 19.02 5.85
C SER A 118 8.30 19.42 4.46
N GLY A 119 7.44 19.29 3.44
CA GLY A 119 7.73 19.64 2.06
C GLY A 119 8.69 18.68 1.33
N THR A 120 9.10 17.57 1.96
CA THR A 120 10.00 16.59 1.34
C THR A 120 9.20 15.58 0.52
N SER A 121 9.69 15.24 -0.67
CA SER A 121 9.09 14.22 -1.52
C SER A 121 10.14 13.31 -2.15
N GLY A 122 9.70 12.12 -2.56
CA GLY A 122 10.48 11.16 -3.32
C GLY A 122 9.56 10.41 -4.29
N ALA A 123 10.12 9.90 -5.38
CA ALA A 123 9.38 9.13 -6.37
C ALA A 123 10.27 8.07 -7.00
N ASP A 124 9.67 6.98 -7.44
CA ASP A 124 10.34 5.98 -8.29
C ASP A 124 9.37 5.48 -9.37
N ASP A 125 9.89 5.25 -10.56
CA ASP A 125 9.15 4.74 -11.73
C ASP A 125 9.86 3.52 -12.30
N TRP A 126 9.14 2.41 -12.42
CA TRP A 126 9.66 1.19 -13.02
C TRP A 126 10.22 1.42 -14.43
N ARG A 127 9.59 2.28 -15.23
CA ARG A 127 9.98 2.55 -16.63
C ARG A 127 11.15 3.52 -16.76
N ALA A 128 11.42 4.31 -15.73
CA ALA A 128 12.50 5.30 -15.72
C ALA A 128 13.23 5.21 -14.38
N PRO A 129 14.12 4.21 -14.20
CA PRO A 129 14.95 4.13 -13.01
C PRO A 129 15.72 5.43 -12.84
N ALA A 130 15.65 6.03 -11.65
CA ALA A 130 16.55 7.13 -11.32
C ALA A 130 18.00 6.65 -11.50
N ALA A 131 18.78 7.41 -12.27
CA ALA A 131 20.18 7.10 -12.60
C ALA A 131 21.10 7.19 -11.38
#